data_AF-A0A3Q3DGJ8-F1
#
_entry.id   AF-A0A3Q3DGJ8-F1
#
_cell.length_a   1.000
_cell.length_b   1.000
_cell.length_c   1.000
_cell.angle_alpha   90.00
_cell.angle_beta   90.00
_cell.angle_gamma   90.00
#
_symmetry.space_group_name_H-M   'P 1'
#
loop_
_entity.id
_entity.type
_entity.pdbx_description
1 polymer ?
#
loop_
_entity_poly.entity_id
_entity_poly.type
_entity_poly.pdbx_seq_one_letter_code
_entity_poly.pdbx_strand_id
1 'polypeptide(L)'
;MIFSSVLSPDCKFNFQFYDDSGHKVRKGSAVILYAIKNDRKMVVCCSDRRKIYPKAMDIPEKIEAAKHEALFYMSPLPEGTKKYMFESSLYPYEFLGFEPAKHNSQLTLVLHRKVDEVDERCQISLS
;
A
#
# COMPACT_ATOMS: atom_id res chain seq x y z
N MET A 1 35.75 20.95 5.94
CA MET A 1 34.44 21.24 5.33
C MET A 1 33.82 19.89 4.96
N ILE A 2 32.95 19.33 5.80
CA ILE A 2 32.30 18.04 5.53
C ILE A 2 30.89 18.37 5.04
N PHE A 3 30.64 18.15 3.75
CA PHE A 3 29.28 18.04 3.25
C PHE A 3 28.85 16.59 3.41
N SER A 4 28.02 16.32 4.41
CA SER A 4 27.17 15.14 4.42
C SER A 4 25.74 15.61 4.71
N SER A 5 25.09 16.20 3.71
CA SER A 5 23.64 16.13 3.68
C SER A 5 23.27 14.66 3.51
N VAL A 6 23.04 13.99 4.63
CA VAL A 6 22.30 12.73 4.64
C VAL A 6 20.89 13.10 4.18
N LEU A 7 20.69 13.17 2.87
CA LEU A 7 19.37 13.09 2.28
C LEU A 7 18.89 11.67 2.56
N SER A 8 18.33 11.45 3.73
CA SER A 8 17.30 10.44 3.91
C SER A 8 16.21 10.82 2.91
N PRO A 9 15.97 10.06 1.82
CA PRO A 9 14.68 10.18 1.18
C PRO A 9 13.72 9.62 2.23
N ASP A 10 13.06 10.51 2.96
CA ASP A 10 11.93 10.15 3.81
C ASP A 10 10.99 9.31 2.94
N CYS A 11 10.96 7.98 3.18
CA CYS A 11 10.15 7.03 2.44
C CYS A 11 8.71 7.18 2.92
N LYS A 12 8.10 8.31 2.55
CA LYS A 12 6.75 8.72 2.95
C LYS A 12 5.78 8.37 1.84
N PHE A 13 4.77 7.59 2.20
CA PHE A 13 3.60 7.37 1.37
C PHE A 13 2.52 8.37 1.76
N ASN A 14 1.87 8.93 0.75
CA ASN A 14 0.64 9.66 0.84
C ASN A 14 -0.52 8.70 0.54
N PHE A 15 -1.69 9.02 1.06
CA PHE A 15 -2.92 8.26 0.85
C PHE A 15 -3.95 9.15 0.16
N GLN A 16 -4.53 8.64 -0.93
CA GLN A 16 -5.77 9.18 -1.48
C GLN A 16 -6.91 8.26 -1.04
N PHE A 17 -7.83 8.79 -0.26
CA PHE A 17 -9.04 8.08 0.19
C PHE A 17 -10.16 8.29 -0.82
N TYR A 18 -11.01 7.28 -0.96
CA TYR A 18 -12.20 7.29 -1.78
C TYR A 18 -13.42 6.96 -0.93
N ASP A 19 -14.54 7.64 -1.23
CA ASP A 19 -15.84 7.26 -0.69
C ASP A 19 -16.32 6.01 -1.41
N ASP A 20 -16.40 4.91 -0.66
CA ASP A 20 -16.88 3.62 -1.15
C ASP A 20 -18.20 3.19 -0.48
N SER A 21 -19.02 4.16 -0.06
CA SER A 21 -20.33 3.93 0.57
C SER A 21 -21.30 3.06 -0.26
N GLY A 22 -21.02 2.88 -1.57
CA GLY A 22 -21.75 2.00 -2.48
C GLY A 22 -21.38 0.51 -2.41
N HIS A 23 -20.14 0.14 -2.02
CA HIS A 23 -19.68 -1.25 -2.00
C HIS A 23 -19.53 -1.79 -0.56
N LYS A 24 -20.65 -1.91 0.17
CA LYS A 24 -20.75 -2.46 1.55
C LYS A 24 -20.22 -3.89 1.75
N VAL A 25 -19.71 -4.54 0.71
CA VAL A 25 -19.28 -5.95 0.74
C VAL A 25 -17.88 -6.11 1.35
N ARG A 26 -17.02 -5.08 1.27
CA ARG A 26 -15.64 -5.16 1.78
C ARG A 26 -15.48 -4.30 3.04
N LYS A 27 -14.74 -4.83 4.02
CA LYS A 27 -14.38 -4.09 5.23
C LYS A 27 -13.22 -3.15 4.91
N GLY A 28 -13.31 -1.91 5.38
CA GLY A 28 -12.22 -0.93 5.31
C GLY A 28 -12.45 0.21 4.31
N SER A 29 -11.58 1.21 4.35
CA SER A 29 -11.61 2.38 3.47
C SER A 29 -10.86 2.13 2.18
N ALA A 30 -11.45 2.50 1.04
CA ALA A 30 -10.80 2.44 -0.26
C ALA A 30 -9.67 3.50 -0.37
N VAL A 31 -8.45 3.06 -0.68
CA VAL A 31 -7.26 3.92 -0.72
C VAL A 31 -6.32 3.61 -1.89
N ILE A 32 -5.64 4.67 -2.37
CA ILE A 32 -4.45 4.57 -3.21
C ILE A 32 -3.24 5.10 -2.43
N LEU A 33 -2.14 4.34 -2.43
CA LEU A 33 -0.87 4.72 -1.82
C LEU A 33 0.10 5.25 -2.88
N TYR A 34 0.79 6.35 -2.60
CA TYR A 34 1.76 6.92 -3.53
C TYR A 34 2.88 7.72 -2.85
N ALA A 35 4.04 7.80 -3.48
CA ALA A 35 5.12 8.71 -3.07
C ALA A 35 5.34 9.79 -4.15
N ILE A 36 5.88 10.94 -3.76
CA ILE A 36 6.31 11.96 -4.71
C ILE A 36 7.80 11.77 -4.98
N LYS A 37 8.17 11.52 -6.24
CA LYS A 37 9.56 11.38 -6.67
C LYS A 37 9.77 12.21 -7.94
N ASN A 38 10.71 13.16 -7.89
CA ASN A 38 11.01 14.09 -9.00
C ASN A 38 9.73 14.75 -9.54
N ASP A 39 8.92 15.30 -8.64
CA ASP A 39 7.63 15.96 -8.93
C ASP A 39 6.56 15.07 -9.60
N ARG A 40 6.77 13.75 -9.61
CA ARG A 40 5.80 12.77 -10.13
C ARG A 40 5.24 11.91 -9.01
N LYS A 41 3.95 11.61 -9.11
CA LYS A 41 3.30 10.62 -8.25
C LYS A 41 3.70 9.22 -8.70
N MET A 42 4.38 8.50 -7.81
CA MET A 42 4.73 7.09 -7.96
C MET A 42 3.73 6.28 -7.15
N VAL A 43 2.75 5.71 -7.85
CA VAL A 43 1.63 4.98 -7.26
C VAL A 43 2.02 3.51 -7.03
N VAL A 44 1.62 2.95 -5.90
CA VAL A 44 1.76 1.52 -5.61
C VAL A 44 0.72 0.74 -6.40
N CYS A 45 1.15 -0.12 -7.32
CA CYS A 45 0.25 -0.93 -8.15
C CYS A 45 0.53 -2.43 -8.01
N CYS A 46 -0.51 -3.24 -8.20
CA CYS A 46 -0.45 -4.70 -8.34
C CYS A 46 -0.43 -5.07 -9.82
N SER A 47 0.56 -5.86 -10.24
CA SER A 47 0.61 -6.41 -11.59
C SER A 47 -0.29 -7.64 -11.73
N ASP A 48 -0.59 -8.02 -12.97
CA ASP A 48 -1.23 -9.28 -13.37
C ASP A 48 -0.59 -10.54 -12.74
N ARG A 49 0.72 -10.47 -12.49
CA ARG A 49 1.54 -11.50 -11.84
C ARG A 49 1.57 -11.42 -10.31
N ARG A 50 0.65 -10.67 -9.69
CA ARG A 50 0.54 -10.50 -8.23
C ARG A 50 1.79 -9.92 -7.58
N LYS A 51 2.54 -9.09 -8.31
CA LYS A 51 3.70 -8.35 -7.77
C LYS A 51 3.36 -6.89 -7.55
N ILE A 52 3.87 -6.32 -6.48
CA ILE A 52 3.85 -4.88 -6.24
C ILE A 52 4.93 -4.20 -7.07
N TYR A 53 4.56 -3.09 -7.71
CA TYR A 53 5.47 -2.26 -8.48
C TYR A 53 5.05 -0.78 -8.44
N PRO A 54 6.00 0.15 -8.50
CA PRO A 54 5.68 1.57 -8.62
C PRO A 54 5.32 1.93 -10.07
N LYS A 55 4.23 2.67 -10.26
CA LYS A 55 3.82 3.21 -11.57
C LYS A 55 3.70 4.72 -11.51
N ALA A 56 4.34 5.41 -12.44
CA ALA A 56 4.12 6.85 -12.61
C ALA A 56 2.75 7.06 -13.28
N MET A 57 1.80 7.65 -12.56
CA MET A 57 0.48 7.94 -13.10
C MET A 57 -0.23 9.03 -12.29
N ASP A 58 -1.21 9.67 -12.92
CA ASP A 58 -2.15 10.51 -12.20
C ASP A 58 -3.11 9.66 -11.38
N ILE A 59 -3.45 10.17 -10.20
CA ILE A 59 -4.39 9.51 -9.29
C ILE A 59 -5.79 9.93 -9.73
N PRO A 60 -6.66 8.97 -10.09
CA PRO A 60 -8.00 9.30 -10.57
C PRO A 60 -8.84 9.93 -9.46
N GLU A 61 -9.69 10.89 -9.78
CA GLU A 61 -10.61 11.50 -8.80
C GLU A 61 -11.71 10.53 -8.34
N LYS A 62 -12.08 9.58 -9.21
CA LYS A 62 -13.10 8.57 -8.96
C LYS A 62 -12.61 7.21 -9.43
N ILE A 63 -12.99 6.16 -8.71
CA ILE A 63 -12.74 4.78 -9.13
C ILE A 63 -14.10 4.17 -9.50
N GLU A 64 -14.35 4.06 -10.81
CA GLU A 64 -15.62 3.52 -11.32
C GLU A 64 -15.68 1.99 -11.27
N ALA A 65 -14.52 1.34 -11.18
CA ALA A 65 -14.41 -0.11 -11.13
C ALA A 65 -14.18 -0.61 -9.69
N ALA A 66 -14.93 -1.63 -9.28
CA ALA A 66 -14.75 -2.31 -7.99
C ALA A 66 -13.38 -3.02 -7.83
N LYS A 67 -12.56 -3.07 -8.89
CA LYS A 67 -11.20 -3.61 -8.92
C LYS A 67 -10.31 -2.67 -9.72
N HIS A 68 -9.15 -2.32 -9.17
CA HIS A 68 -8.17 -1.48 -9.85
C HIS A 68 -6.76 -1.82 -9.36
N GLU A 69 -5.76 -1.79 -10.24
CA GLU A 69 -4.38 -2.20 -9.92
C GLU A 69 -3.76 -1.40 -8.75
N ALA A 70 -4.15 -0.14 -8.61
CA ALA A 70 -3.65 0.77 -7.56
C ALA A 70 -4.52 0.80 -6.29
N LEU A 71 -5.69 0.17 -6.31
CA LEU A 71 -6.68 0.31 -5.24
C LEU A 71 -6.54 -0.78 -4.19
N PHE A 72 -6.50 -0.35 -2.93
CA PHE A 72 -6.45 -1.21 -1.75
C PHE A 72 -7.57 -0.85 -0.76
N TYR A 73 -7.95 -1.82 0.07
CA TYR A 73 -8.87 -1.64 1.17
C TYR A 73 -8.12 -1.62 2.49
N MET A 74 -8.09 -0.47 3.14
CA MET A 74 -7.43 -0.23 4.41
C MET A 74 -8.37 -0.57 5.57
N SER A 75 -8.05 -1.62 6.32
CA SER A 75 -8.80 -2.05 7.50
C SER A 75 -7.98 -1.87 8.77
N PRO A 76 -8.54 -1.28 9.85
CA PRO A 76 -7.86 -1.22 11.14
C PRO A 76 -7.78 -2.61 11.78
N LEU A 77 -6.66 -2.88 12.46
CA LEU A 77 -6.51 -3.98 13.41
C LEU A 77 -7.14 -3.61 14.76
N PRO A 78 -7.22 -4.53 15.75
CA PRO A 78 -7.89 -4.27 17.03
C PRO A 78 -7.52 -2.92 17.67
N GLU A 79 -8.49 -2.38 18.40
CA GLU A 79 -8.47 -1.04 18.97
C GLU A 79 -7.21 -0.79 19.81
N GLY A 80 -6.64 0.42 19.69
CA GLY A 80 -5.43 0.84 20.42
C GLY A 80 -4.09 0.55 19.74
N THR A 81 -4.04 -0.21 18.63
CA THR A 81 -2.77 -0.58 17.98
C THR A 81 -2.23 0.44 16.97
N LYS A 82 -3.08 1.33 16.41
CA LYS A 82 -2.75 2.18 15.24
C LYS A 82 -2.17 1.39 14.05
N LYS A 83 -2.49 0.10 13.95
CA LYS A 83 -2.04 -0.80 12.89
C LYS A 83 -3.17 -1.07 11.91
N TYR A 84 -2.79 -1.29 10.66
CA TYR A 84 -3.70 -1.49 9.55
C TYR A 84 -3.24 -2.63 8.65
N MET A 85 -4.18 -3.21 7.92
CA MET A 85 -3.93 -4.10 6.79
C MET A 85 -4.48 -3.45 5.51
N PHE A 86 -3.82 -3.70 4.38
CA PHE A 86 -4.20 -3.14 3.09
C PHE A 86 -4.45 -4.28 2.10
N GLU A 87 -5.70 -4.63 1.87
CA GLU A 87 -6.09 -5.71 0.95
C GLU A 87 -6.13 -5.22 -0.50
N SER A 88 -5.63 -6.00 -1.45
CA SER A 88 -5.74 -5.68 -2.87
C SER A 88 -7.21 -5.72 -3.33
N SER A 89 -7.66 -4.67 -4.03
CA SER A 89 -8.97 -4.71 -4.69
C SER A 89 -9.00 -5.76 -5.83
N LEU A 90 -7.86 -5.93 -6.51
CA LEU A 90 -7.67 -6.82 -7.66
C LEU A 90 -7.55 -8.30 -7.24
N TYR A 91 -6.89 -8.55 -6.11
CA TYR A 91 -6.65 -9.89 -5.55
C TYR A 91 -7.19 -10.01 -4.11
N PRO A 92 -8.47 -10.40 -3.94
CA PRO A 92 -9.05 -10.62 -2.61
C PRO A 92 -8.23 -11.63 -1.79
N TYR A 93 -8.16 -11.39 -0.49
CA TYR A 93 -7.36 -12.14 0.50
C TYR A 93 -5.82 -12.01 0.34
N GLU A 94 -5.36 -11.10 -0.51
CA GLU A 94 -3.95 -10.73 -0.63
C GLU A 94 -3.72 -9.31 -0.11
N PHE A 95 -2.71 -9.15 0.75
CA PHE A 95 -2.47 -7.94 1.51
C PHE A 95 -1.07 -7.40 1.26
N LEU A 96 -0.93 -6.07 1.31
CA LEU A 96 0.39 -5.45 1.35
C LEU A 96 1.14 -5.88 2.61
N GLY A 97 2.41 -6.21 2.45
CA GLY A 97 3.32 -6.44 3.55
C GLY A 97 4.77 -6.27 3.13
N PHE A 98 5.69 -6.52 4.06
CA PHE A 98 7.12 -6.31 3.86
C PHE A 98 7.91 -7.62 3.91
N GLU A 99 8.81 -7.79 2.95
CA GLU A 99 9.83 -8.84 2.96
C GLU A 99 11.23 -8.24 2.92
N PRO A 100 12.23 -8.86 3.58
CA PRO A 100 13.63 -8.51 3.37
C PRO A 100 14.01 -8.65 1.89
N ALA A 101 14.67 -7.64 1.33
CA ALA A 101 15.26 -7.73 0.01
C ALA A 101 16.37 -8.80 0.01
N LYS A 102 16.49 -9.56 -1.09
CA LYS A 102 17.40 -10.73 -1.17
C LYS A 102 18.89 -10.42 -0.92
N HIS A 103 19.32 -9.17 -1.05
CA HIS A 103 20.74 -8.81 -1.11
C HIS A 103 21.14 -7.65 -0.20
N ASN A 104 20.24 -7.12 0.63
CA ASN A 104 20.56 -6.03 1.57
C ASN A 104 19.54 -5.98 2.72
N SER A 105 19.77 -5.08 3.68
CA SER A 105 18.89 -4.84 4.82
C SER A 105 17.64 -3.98 4.48
N GLN A 106 17.30 -3.81 3.20
CA GLN A 106 16.11 -3.05 2.79
C GLN A 106 14.87 -3.93 2.84
N LEU A 107 13.73 -3.32 3.14
CA LEU A 107 12.43 -3.97 3.04
C LEU A 107 11.81 -3.68 1.68
N THR A 108 11.22 -4.70 1.07
CA THR A 108 10.44 -4.61 -0.17
C THR A 108 8.97 -4.77 0.15
N LEU A 109 8.15 -3.88 -0.38
CA LEU A 109 6.70 -4.00 -0.31
C LEU A 109 6.22 -5.08 -1.30
N VAL A 110 5.44 -6.05 -0.82
CA VAL A 110 4.96 -7.21 -1.58
C VAL A 110 3.49 -7.51 -1.28
N LEU A 111 2.89 -8.44 -2.03
CA LEU A 111 1.59 -9.03 -1.70
C LEU A 111 1.79 -10.37 -0.99
N HIS A 112 1.18 -10.53 0.17
CA HIS A 112 1.07 -11.79 0.89
C HIS A 112 -0.35 -12.32 0.82
N ARG A 113 -0.49 -13.60 0.50
CA ARG A 113 -1.76 -14.30 0.66
C ARG A 113 -1.97 -14.66 2.12
N LYS A 114 -3.10 -14.25 2.71
CA LYS A 114 -3.48 -14.72 4.03
C LYS A 114 -3.93 -16.18 3.93
N VAL A 115 -3.24 -17.09 4.63
CA VAL A 115 -3.61 -18.51 4.62
C VAL A 115 -4.56 -18.82 5.76
N ASP A 116 -4.29 -18.46 7.02
CA ASP A 116 -5.24 -18.69 8.13
C ASP A 116 -5.06 -17.73 9.34
N GLU A 117 -3.83 -17.35 9.70
CA GLU A 117 -3.54 -16.41 10.81
C GLU A 117 -3.20 -14.98 10.33
N VAL A 118 -3.26 -13.99 11.23
CA VAL A 118 -2.83 -12.62 10.95
C VAL A 118 -1.33 -12.62 10.76
N ASP A 119 -0.86 -12.65 9.51
CA ASP A 119 0.56 -12.49 9.22
C ASP A 119 1.02 -11.08 9.65
N GLU A 120 1.88 -11.04 10.67
CA GLU A 120 2.44 -9.80 11.22
C GLU A 120 3.13 -8.95 10.15
N ARG A 121 3.62 -9.57 9.06
CA ARG A 121 4.26 -8.88 7.93
C ARG A 121 3.31 -7.97 7.16
N CYS A 122 2.00 -8.20 7.29
CA CYS A 122 0.95 -7.40 6.66
C CYS A 122 0.41 -6.30 7.58
N GLN A 123 0.91 -6.21 8.82
CA GLN A 123 0.50 -5.17 9.76
C GLN A 123 1.38 -3.93 9.58
N ILE A 124 0.77 -2.84 9.15
CA ILE A 124 1.48 -1.58 8.89
C ILE A 124 1.03 -0.56 9.94
N SER A 125 2.01 -0.01 10.66
CA SER A 125 1.80 1.12 11.58
C SER A 125 1.88 2.43 10.80
N LEU A 126 0.96 3.34 11.07
CA LEU A 126 1.01 4.71 10.54
C LEU A 126 1.47 5.67 11.65
N SER A 127 2.44 6.53 11.34
CA SER A 127 3.08 7.49 12.26
C SER A 127 2.97 8.91 11.77
#